data_AF-A0A978TDA9-F1
#
_entry.id   AF-A0A978TDA9-F1
#
_cell.length_a   1.000
_cell.length_b   1.000
_cell.length_c   1.000
_cell.angle_alpha   90.00
_cell.angle_beta   90.00
_cell.angle_gamma   90.00
#
_symmetry.space_group_name_H-M   'P 1'
#
loop_
_entity.id
_entity.type
_entity.pdbx_description
1 polymer ?
#
loop_
_entity_poly.entity_id
_entity_poly.type
_entity_poly.pdbx_seq_one_letter_code
_entity_poly.pdbx_strand_id
1 'polypeptide(L)'
;MGLFEDLSRFLETRLDEFLKANPHLELLGLEDQLRGQEQDAITLLGNLKRREQQLEESILATAQEIQKWHARIEKARVADRDDLVKLAEEREAALLRQGNQYWG
;
A
#
# COMPACT_ATOMS: atom_id res chain seq x y z
N MET A 1 45.27 1.01 25.76
CA MET A 1 45.67 1.10 24.34
C MET A 1 46.07 -0.28 23.90
N GLY A 2 45.10 -1.06 23.44
CA GLY A 2 45.31 -2.47 23.09
C GLY A 2 45.73 -2.58 21.63
N LEU A 3 46.54 -3.61 21.32
CA LEU A 3 46.94 -3.97 19.94
C LEU A 3 45.77 -4.00 18.94
N PHE A 4 44.56 -4.28 19.42
CA PHE A 4 43.34 -4.28 18.63
C PHE A 4 42.92 -2.87 18.15
N GLU A 5 43.06 -1.84 18.99
CA GLU A 5 42.78 -0.44 18.60
C GLU A 5 43.78 0.09 17.58
N ASP A 6 45.04 -0.33 17.69
CA ASP A 6 46.10 0.08 16.76
C ASP A 6 45.95 -0.64 15.41
N LEU A 7 45.53 -1.91 15.42
CA LEU A 7 45.19 -2.65 14.20
C LEU A 7 43.95 -2.07 13.50
N SER A 8 42.90 -1.71 14.25
CA SER A 8 41.71 -1.06 13.69
C SER A 8 42.04 0.28 13.04
N ARG A 9 42.82 1.14 13.71
CA ARG A 9 43.27 2.43 13.13
C ARG A 9 44.14 2.25 11.90
N PHE A 10 45.00 1.24 11.88
CA PHE A 10 45.82 0.93 10.71
C PHE A 10 44.94 0.50 9.53
N LEU A 11 43.95 -0.37 9.76
CA LEU A 11 43.02 -0.81 8.73
C LEU A 11 42.16 0.34 8.19
N GLU A 12 41.63 1.22 9.05
CA GLU A 12 40.93 2.43 8.61
C GLU A 12 41.80 3.33 7.74
N THR A 13 43.04 3.61 8.18
CA THR A 13 43.97 4.46 7.42
C THR A 13 44.26 3.88 6.03
N ARG A 14 44.46 2.57 5.95
CA ARG A 14 44.72 1.87 4.68
C ARG A 14 43.48 1.80 3.80
N LEU A 15 42.30 1.68 4.41
CA LEU A 15 41.02 1.72 3.70
C LEU A 15 40.79 3.11 3.09
N ASP A 16 41.04 4.18 3.85
CA ASP A 16 40.93 5.56 3.38
C ASP A 16 41.92 5.87 2.25
N GLU A 17 43.17 5.41 2.36
CA GLU A 17 44.15 5.51 1.28
C GLU A 17 43.70 4.75 0.04
N PHE A 18 43.13 3.55 0.22
CA PHE A 18 42.64 2.71 -0.86
C PHE A 18 41.42 3.31 -1.57
N LEU A 19 40.46 3.87 -0.83
CA LEU A 19 39.28 4.55 -1.38
C LEU A 19 39.68 5.84 -2.12
N LYS A 20 40.59 6.64 -1.55
CA LYS A 20 41.15 7.82 -2.25
C LYS A 20 41.90 7.47 -3.53
N ALA A 21 42.61 6.34 -3.53
CA ALA A 21 43.30 5.84 -4.73
C ALA A 21 42.34 5.27 -5.77
N ASN A 22 41.10 4.92 -5.39
CA ASN A 22 40.11 4.28 -6.26
C ASN A 22 38.72 4.94 -6.14
N PRO A 23 38.54 6.21 -6.57
CA PRO A 23 37.25 6.93 -6.49
C PRO A 23 36.12 6.26 -7.28
N HIS A 24 36.49 5.44 -8.27
CA HIS A 24 35.54 4.66 -9.07
C HIS A 24 34.82 3.59 -8.25
N LEU A 25 35.41 3.10 -7.14
CA LEU A 25 34.74 2.12 -6.25
C LEU A 25 33.58 2.75 -5.49
N GLU A 26 33.73 4.00 -5.04
CA GLU A 26 32.63 4.76 -4.43
C GLU A 26 31.50 5.02 -5.44
N LEU A 27 31.85 5.34 -6.68
CA LEU A 27 30.88 5.51 -7.77
C LEU A 27 30.12 4.21 -8.08
N LEU A 28 30.81 3.06 -8.09
CA LEU A 28 30.18 1.75 -8.27
C LEU A 28 29.24 1.41 -7.10
N GLY A 29 29.64 1.71 -5.86
CA GLY A 29 28.78 1.52 -4.70
C GLY A 29 27.52 2.39 -4.74
N LEU A 30 27.66 3.66 -5.14
CA LEU A 30 26.52 4.56 -5.34
C LEU A 30 25.62 4.12 -6.50
N GLU A 31 26.18 3.61 -7.59
CA GLU A 31 25.40 3.08 -8.71
C GLU A 31 24.59 1.85 -8.29
N ASP A 32 25.18 0.93 -7.53
CA ASP A 32 24.49 -0.25 -7.03
C ASP A 32 23.36 0.13 -6.04
N GLN A 33 23.62 1.10 -5.16
CA GLN A 33 22.60 1.66 -4.27
C GLN A 33 21.44 2.31 -5.05
N LEU A 34 21.74 3.10 -6.09
CA LEU A 34 20.73 3.74 -6.94
C LEU A 34 19.88 2.70 -7.66
N ARG A 35 20.50 1.66 -8.24
CA ARG A 35 19.78 0.56 -8.89
C ARG A 35 18.88 -0.19 -7.90
N GLY A 36 19.34 -0.43 -6.68
CA GLY A 36 18.53 -1.03 -5.62
C GLY A 36 17.29 -0.18 -5.30
N GLN A 37 17.50 1.12 -5.06
CA GLN A 37 16.41 2.06 -4.77
C GLN A 37 15.41 2.18 -5.92
N GLU A 38 15.88 2.19 -7.17
CA GLU A 38 15.01 2.22 -8.35
C GLU A 38 14.13 0.96 -8.41
N GLN A 39 14.71 -0.21 -8.20
CA GLN A 39 13.98 -1.47 -8.22
C GLN A 39 12.93 -1.54 -7.10
N ASP A 40 13.27 -1.06 -5.91
CA ASP A 40 12.35 -0.98 -4.77
C ASP A 40 11.21 -0.01 -5.07
N ALA A 41 11.51 1.15 -5.66
CA ALA A 41 10.51 2.14 -6.04
C ALA A 41 9.54 1.62 -7.11
N ILE A 42 10.05 0.91 -8.13
CA ILE A 42 9.22 0.25 -9.15
C ILE A 42 8.30 -0.80 -8.50
N THR A 43 8.84 -1.60 -7.59
CA THR A 43 8.09 -2.64 -6.89
C THR A 43 7.00 -2.03 -6.01
N LEU A 44 7.34 -0.98 -5.26
CA LEU A 44 6.39 -0.24 -4.43
C LEU A 44 5.27 0.38 -5.27
N LEU A 45 5.62 1.03 -6.38
CA LEU A 45 4.64 1.62 -7.30
C LEU A 45 3.70 0.56 -7.88
N GLY A 46 4.23 -0.59 -8.28
CA GLY A 46 3.44 -1.71 -8.78
C GLY A 46 2.46 -2.25 -7.74
N ASN A 47 2.88 -2.35 -6.47
CA ASN A 47 2.03 -2.79 -5.37
C ASN A 47 0.94 -1.76 -5.05
N LEU A 48 1.28 -0.47 -5.04
CA LEU A 48 0.32 0.60 -4.81
C LEU A 48 -0.76 0.64 -5.89
N LYS A 49 -0.38 0.57 -7.17
CA LYS A 49 -1.34 0.51 -8.29
C LYS A 49 -2.29 -0.68 -8.19
N ARG A 50 -1.77 -1.85 -7.80
CA ARG A 50 -2.60 -3.06 -7.62
C ARG A 50 -3.60 -2.87 -6.47
N ARG A 51 -3.16 -2.28 -5.38
CA ARG A 51 -4.00 -2.01 -4.21
C ARG A 51 -5.06 -0.96 -4.49
N GLU A 52 -4.71 0.07 -5.25
CA GLU A 52 -5.64 1.08 -5.75
C GLU A 52 -6.76 0.44 -6.58
N GLN A 53 -6.40 -0.40 -7.57
CA GLN A 53 -7.37 -1.12 -8.40
C GLN A 53 -8.29 -2.02 -7.56
N GLN A 54 -7.74 -2.78 -6.61
CA GLN A 54 -8.55 -3.63 -5.72
C GLN A 54 -9.52 -2.82 -4.87
N LEU A 55 -9.11 -1.63 -4.42
CA LEU A 55 -9.94 -0.75 -3.62
C LEU A 55 -11.05 -0.13 -4.48
N GLU A 56 -10.73 0.29 -5.70
CA GLU A 56 -11.71 0.77 -6.69
C GLU A 56 -12.76 -0.30 -7.01
N GLU A 57 -12.33 -1.55 -7.28
CA GLU A 57 -13.23 -2.67 -7.52
C GLU A 57 -14.15 -2.95 -6.31
N SER A 58 -13.59 -2.91 -5.10
CA SER A 58 -14.34 -3.15 -3.85
C SER A 58 -15.38 -2.04 -3.61
N ILE A 59 -15.01 -0.80 -3.89
CA ILE A 59 -15.89 0.37 -3.82
C ILE A 59 -17.05 0.23 -4.82
N LEU A 60 -16.73 -0.07 -6.09
CA LEU A 60 -17.73 -0.22 -7.14
C LEU A 60 -18.68 -1.39 -6.85
N ALA A 61 -18.15 -2.52 -6.37
CA ALA A 61 -18.96 -3.67 -5.97
C ALA A 61 -19.93 -3.30 -4.85
N THR A 62 -19.44 -2.62 -3.80
CA THR A 62 -20.28 -2.18 -2.67
C THR A 62 -21.36 -1.20 -3.12
N ALA A 63 -21.02 -0.25 -3.99
CA ALA A 63 -21.98 0.70 -4.56
C ALA A 63 -23.09 0.01 -5.37
N GLN A 64 -22.73 -0.99 -6.20
CA GLN A 64 -23.71 -1.77 -6.95
C GLN A 64 -24.62 -2.60 -6.03
N GLU A 65 -24.11 -3.13 -4.93
CA GLU A 65 -24.93 -3.84 -3.95
C GLU A 65 -25.92 -2.91 -3.26
N ILE A 66 -25.48 -1.72 -2.84
CA ILE A 66 -26.36 -0.68 -2.28
C ILE A 66 -27.48 -0.34 -3.27
N GLN A 67 -27.14 -0.10 -4.54
CA GLN A 67 -28.14 0.19 -5.58
C GLN A 67 -29.17 -0.94 -5.75
N LYS A 68 -28.74 -2.21 -5.71
CA LYS A 68 -29.64 -3.37 -5.80
C LYS A 68 -30.57 -3.46 -4.60
N TRP A 69 -30.08 -3.20 -3.38
CA TRP A 69 -30.90 -3.19 -2.17
C TRP A 69 -31.89 -2.04 -2.17
N HIS A 70 -31.47 -0.85 -2.58
CA HIS A 70 -32.34 0.31 -2.74
C HIS A 70 -33.52 0.02 -3.68
N ALA A 71 -33.25 -0.57 -4.85
CA ALA A 71 -34.31 -0.97 -5.78
C ALA A 71 -35.26 -2.04 -5.21
N ARG A 72 -34.76 -2.93 -4.34
CA ARG A 72 -35.58 -3.94 -3.65
C ARG A 72 -36.45 -3.33 -2.56
N ILE A 73 -35.93 -2.36 -1.82
CA ILE A 73 -36.66 -1.57 -0.82
C ILE A 73 -37.84 -0.87 -1.49
N GLU A 74 -37.59 -0.15 -2.60
CA GLU A 74 -38.64 0.54 -3.35
C GLU A 74 -39.71 -0.43 -3.87
N LYS A 75 -39.30 -1.59 -4.37
CA LYS A 75 -40.25 -2.63 -4.81
C LYS A 75 -41.08 -3.19 -3.64
N ALA A 76 -40.48 -3.39 -2.47
CA ALA A 76 -41.18 -3.88 -1.27
C ALA A 76 -42.12 -2.82 -0.69
N ARG A 77 -41.75 -1.54 -0.78
CA ARG A 77 -42.56 -0.38 -0.41
C ARG A 77 -43.82 -0.28 -1.28
N VAL A 78 -43.68 -0.46 -2.59
CA VAL A 78 -44.83 -0.51 -3.53
C VAL A 78 -45.73 -1.71 -3.26
N ALA A 79 -45.19 -2.81 -2.74
CA ALA A 79 -45.95 -4.02 -2.41
C ALA A 79 -46.54 -4.02 -0.99
N ASP A 80 -46.45 -2.91 -0.26
CA ASP A 80 -46.99 -2.73 1.10
C ASP A 80 -46.51 -3.78 2.11
N ARG A 81 -45.27 -4.28 1.92
CA ARG A 81 -44.63 -5.26 2.80
C ARG A 81 -43.56 -4.61 3.68
N ASP A 82 -44.02 -3.86 4.68
CA ASP A 82 -43.18 -3.12 5.62
C ASP A 82 -42.14 -3.99 6.35
N ASP A 83 -42.48 -5.26 6.64
CA ASP A 83 -41.57 -6.22 7.27
C ASP A 83 -40.31 -6.47 6.42
N LEU A 84 -40.46 -6.48 5.09
CA LEU A 84 -39.35 -6.66 4.15
C LEU A 84 -38.59 -5.36 3.89
N VAL A 85 -39.29 -4.22 3.95
CA VAL A 85 -38.68 -2.89 3.81
C VAL A 85 -37.70 -2.64 4.96
N LYS A 86 -38.12 -2.85 6.22
CA LYS A 86 -37.26 -2.66 7.39
C LYS A 86 -36.00 -3.52 7.35
N LEU A 87 -36.14 -4.81 7.03
CA LEU A 87 -35.00 -5.72 6.94
C LEU A 87 -34.02 -5.31 5.82
N ALA A 88 -34.54 -4.81 4.70
CA ALA A 88 -33.72 -4.36 3.59
C ALA A 88 -33.04 -3.01 3.86
N GLU A 89 -33.70 -2.08 4.55
CA GLU A 89 -33.13 -0.81 5.01
C GLU A 89 -31.99 -1.02 6.02
N GLU A 90 -32.13 -1.98 6.96
CA GLU A 90 -31.04 -2.37 7.87
C GLU A 90 -29.82 -2.93 7.12
N ARG A 91 -30.06 -3.72 6.07
CA ARG A 91 -29.02 -4.26 5.18
C ARG A 91 -28.32 -3.17 4.37
N GLU A 92 -29.06 -2.21 3.84
CA GLU A 92 -28.51 -1.05 3.13
C GLU A 92 -27.67 -0.18 4.06
N ALA A 93 -28.16 0.11 5.28
CA ALA A 93 -27.41 0.86 6.29
C ALA A 93 -26.13 0.15 6.76
N ALA A 94 -26.13 -1.19 6.81
CA ALA A 94 -24.92 -1.97 7.07
C ALA A 94 -23.91 -1.86 5.92
N LEU A 95 -24.37 -1.97 4.67
CA LEU A 95 -23.52 -1.80 3.48
C LEU A 95 -22.97 -0.38 3.33
N LEU A 96 -23.74 0.65 3.70
CA LEU A 96 -23.27 2.04 3.72
C LEU A 96 -22.20 2.26 4.80
N ARG A 97 -22.33 1.64 5.97
CA ARG A 97 -21.29 1.69 7.02
C ARG A 97 -20.03 0.95 6.62
N GLN A 98 -20.17 -0.24 6.03
CA GLN A 98 -19.04 -0.99 5.48
C GLN A 98 -18.38 -0.21 4.34
N GLY A 99 -19.21 0.39 3.48
CA GLY A 99 -18.85 1.40 2.51
C GLY A 99 -17.94 2.42 3.17
N ASN A 100 -18.41 3.27 4.06
CA ASN A 100 -17.64 4.35 4.69
C ASN A 100 -16.26 3.95 5.24
N GLN A 101 -16.01 2.69 5.60
CA GLN A 101 -14.67 2.21 6.00
C GLN A 101 -13.67 2.08 4.84
N TYR A 102 -14.12 1.96 3.59
CA TYR A 102 -13.27 1.81 2.41
C TYR A 102 -12.86 3.14 1.75
N TRP A 103 -13.57 4.25 1.99
CA TRP A 103 -13.41 5.56 1.32
C TRP A 103 -13.20 6.74 2.31
N GLY A 104 -13.18 6.47 3.63
CA GLY A 104 -12.87 7.44 4.68
C GLY A 104 -11.45 7.27 5.20
#